data_AF-A0A6L6CVB4-F1
#
_entry.id   AF-A0A6L6CVB4-F1
#
_cell.length_a   1.000
_cell.length_b   1.000
_cell.length_c   1.000
_cell.angle_alpha   90.00
_cell.angle_beta   90.00
_cell.angle_gamma   90.00
#
_symmetry.space_group_name_H-M   'P 1'
#
loop_
_entity.id
_entity.type
_entity.pdbx_description
1 polymer ?
#
loop_
_entity_poly.entity_id
_entity_poly.type
_entity_poly.pdbx_seq_one_letter_code
_entity_poly.pdbx_strand_id
1 'polypeptide(L)'
;MTSVWDSVLGQDRAVDHLQHSVVNPVHAYLLVGPEGCGKEEAARALAGVLLAGNDDDSDRNNDMAVRGTHPDIHEVKREGASILKDQAEEVIKIASTTPKEGNRKAIIMHEVHLMQPSAAA
;
A
#
# COMPACT_ATOMS: atom_id res chain seq x y z
N MET A 1 10.41 17.61 12.31
CA MET A 1 9.90 17.07 11.04
C MET A 1 9.33 15.73 11.39
N THR A 2 8.05 15.56 11.13
CA THR A 2 7.31 14.33 11.40
C THR A 2 7.41 13.47 10.15
N SER A 3 7.51 12.16 10.32
CA SER A 3 7.64 11.23 9.22
C SER A 3 6.31 10.51 8.97
N VAL A 4 6.04 10.10 7.73
CA VAL A 4 4.88 9.23 7.45
C VAL A 4 4.90 7.94 8.25
N TRP A 5 6.09 7.48 8.65
CA TRP A 5 6.27 6.30 9.49
C TRP A 5 5.70 6.47 10.90
N ASP A 6 5.55 7.70 11.39
CA ASP A 6 4.96 7.99 12.71
C ASP A 6 3.48 7.61 12.79
N SER A 7 2.83 7.36 11.65
CA SER A 7 1.47 6.79 11.58
C SER A 7 1.41 5.31 12.00
N VAL A 8 2.53 4.60 11.99
CA VAL A 8 2.61 3.17 12.30
C VAL A 8 2.99 2.98 13.77
N LEU A 9 1.98 2.96 14.63
CA LEU A 9 2.18 2.97 16.08
C LEU A 9 2.69 1.63 16.63
N GLY A 10 3.81 1.67 17.36
CA GLY A 10 4.32 0.55 18.15
C GLY A 10 4.96 -0.58 17.33
N GLN A 11 5.35 -0.33 16.08
CA GLN A 11 5.95 -1.31 15.17
C GLN A 11 7.35 -0.93 14.69
N ASP A 12 8.21 -0.41 15.58
CA ASP A 12 9.54 0.14 15.24
C ASP A 12 10.38 -0.79 14.36
N ARG A 13 10.39 -2.10 14.67
CA ARG A 13 11.14 -3.08 13.88
C ARG A 13 10.57 -3.27 12.48
N ALA A 14 9.25 -3.24 12.32
CA ALA A 14 8.63 -3.37 11.01
C ALA A 14 8.87 -2.11 10.17
N VAL A 15 8.75 -0.93 10.79
CA VAL A 15 9.08 0.36 10.18
C VAL A 15 10.54 0.37 9.70
N ASP A 16 11.47 -0.07 10.52
CA ASP A 16 12.90 -0.14 10.16
C ASP A 16 13.11 -1.04 8.92
N HIS A 17 12.46 -2.21 8.87
CA HIS A 17 12.51 -3.08 7.68
C HIS A 17 11.90 -2.41 6.42
N LEU A 18 10.80 -1.67 6.57
CA LEU A 18 10.18 -0.96 5.46
C LEU A 18 11.06 0.17 4.96
N GLN A 19 11.65 0.98 5.85
CA GLN A 19 12.58 2.05 5.51
C GLN A 19 13.77 1.53 4.68
N HIS A 20 14.38 0.42 5.09
CA HIS A 20 15.45 -0.22 4.31
C HIS A 20 14.96 -0.74 2.95
N SER A 21 13.73 -1.23 2.87
CA SER A 21 13.15 -1.75 1.63
C SER A 21 12.92 -0.66 0.58
N VAL A 22 12.66 0.58 0.99
CA VAL A 22 12.43 1.70 0.06
C VAL A 22 13.68 2.07 -0.73
N VAL A 23 14.88 1.80 -0.20
CA VAL A 23 16.16 2.08 -0.87
C VAL A 23 16.32 1.23 -2.13
N ASN A 24 15.92 -0.05 -2.08
CA ASN A 24 15.96 -0.98 -3.20
C ASN A 24 14.61 -1.70 -3.33
N PRO A 25 13.59 -1.02 -3.88
CA PRO A 25 12.23 -1.52 -3.80
C PRO A 25 11.99 -2.70 -4.75
N VAL A 26 11.27 -3.70 -4.25
CA VAL A 26 10.73 -4.81 -5.05
C VAL A 26 9.30 -4.54 -5.50
N HIS A 27 8.77 -5.40 -6.37
CA HIS A 27 7.45 -5.22 -7.00
C HIS A 27 6.26 -5.56 -6.08
N ALA A 28 6.48 -6.29 -4.99
CA ALA A 28 5.41 -6.70 -4.07
C ALA A 28 5.93 -6.91 -2.64
N TYR A 29 5.09 -6.56 -1.66
CA TYR A 29 5.33 -6.76 -0.24
C TYR A 29 4.10 -7.40 0.41
N LEU A 30 4.32 -8.38 1.29
CA LEU A 30 3.26 -9.00 2.08
C LEU A 30 3.43 -8.61 3.54
N LEU A 31 2.49 -7.81 4.06
CA LEU A 31 2.43 -7.43 5.47
C LEU A 31 1.56 -8.42 6.24
N VAL A 32 2.15 -9.07 7.25
CA VAL A 32 1.48 -10.10 8.06
C VAL A 32 1.47 -9.69 9.52
N GLY A 33 0.33 -9.84 10.17
CA GLY A 33 0.15 -9.52 11.59
C GLY A 33 -1.31 -9.58 12.00
N PRO A 34 -1.61 -9.55 13.31
CA PRO A 34 -2.99 -9.57 13.80
C PRO A 34 -3.79 -8.34 13.33
N GLU A 35 -5.12 -8.42 13.39
CA GLU A 35 -5.99 -7.29 13.07
C GLU A 35 -5.69 -6.11 14.01
N GLY A 36 -5.72 -4.88 13.48
CA GLY A 36 -5.40 -3.67 14.24
C GLY A 36 -3.92 -3.40 14.50
N CYS A 37 -2.97 -4.21 14.01
CA CYS A 37 -1.54 -3.97 14.23
C CYS A 37 -0.89 -2.89 13.34
N GLY A 38 -1.69 -2.08 12.64
CA GLY A 38 -1.17 -0.97 11.82
C GLY A 38 -0.78 -1.34 10.37
N LYS A 39 -1.27 -2.46 9.83
CA LYS A 39 -0.87 -2.91 8.46
C LYS A 39 -1.36 -1.97 7.37
N GLU A 40 -2.57 -1.40 7.52
CA GLU A 40 -3.10 -0.46 6.53
C GLU A 40 -2.27 0.82 6.50
N GLU A 41 -1.95 1.35 7.68
CA GLU A 41 -1.11 2.53 7.89
C GLU A 41 0.30 2.31 7.32
N ALA A 42 0.91 1.15 7.63
CA ALA A 42 2.23 0.80 7.12
C ALA A 42 2.25 0.66 5.58
N ALA A 43 1.20 0.08 4.98
CA ALA A 43 1.09 -0.03 3.53
C ALA A 43 0.94 1.34 2.87
N ARG A 44 0.11 2.23 3.43
CA ARG A 44 -0.07 3.61 2.95
C ARG A 44 1.21 4.43 3.09
N ALA A 45 1.89 4.36 4.23
CA ALA A 45 3.17 5.03 4.45
C ALA A 45 4.23 4.57 3.43
N LEU A 46 4.40 3.25 3.27
CA LEU A 46 5.33 2.69 2.28
C LEU A 46 5.03 3.16 0.86
N ALA A 47 3.75 3.11 0.45
CA ALA A 47 3.33 3.59 -0.85
C ALA A 47 3.62 5.09 -1.03
N GLY A 48 3.31 5.91 -0.02
CA GLY A 48 3.66 7.33 0.02
C GLY A 48 5.14 7.58 -0.24
N VAL A 49 6.03 6.98 0.55
CA VAL A 49 7.49 7.17 0.41
C VAL A 49 7.98 6.71 -0.97
N LEU A 50 7.44 5.61 -1.51
CA LEU A 50 7.81 5.12 -2.84
C LEU A 50 7.39 6.07 -3.98
N LEU A 51 6.34 6.85 -3.79
CA LEU A 51 5.82 7.82 -4.76
C LEU A 51 6.44 9.22 -4.57
N ALA A 52 6.60 9.68 -3.33
CA ALA A 52 7.19 10.96 -2.98
C ALA A 52 8.73 10.98 -3.12
N GLY A 53 9.38 9.83 -2.90
CA GLY A 53 10.84 9.70 -2.85
C GLY A 53 11.46 10.22 -1.56
N ASN A 54 10.64 10.55 -0.55
CA ASN A 54 11.02 11.02 0.77
C ASN A 54 9.95 10.61 1.79
N ASP A 55 10.22 10.72 3.08
CA ASP A 55 9.30 10.34 4.17
C ASP A 55 8.70 11.52 4.93
N ASP A 56 8.86 12.75 4.44
CA ASP A 56 8.30 13.97 5.04
C ASP A 56 6.77 13.92 5.00
N ASP A 57 6.11 13.98 6.16
CA ASP A 57 4.65 13.91 6.24
C ASP A 57 3.94 15.13 5.62
N SER A 58 4.67 16.24 5.46
CA SER A 58 4.17 17.46 4.86
C SER A 58 4.24 17.46 3.32
N ASP A 59 4.93 16.49 2.72
CA ASP A 59 4.91 16.29 1.27
C ASP A 59 3.49 15.90 0.82
N ARG A 60 3.00 16.54 -0.25
CA ARG A 60 1.63 16.34 -0.75
C ARG A 60 1.32 14.88 -1.06
N ASN A 61 2.26 14.14 -1.65
CA ASN A 61 2.04 12.75 -2.01
C ASN A 61 1.95 11.87 -0.75
N ASN A 62 2.79 12.16 0.23
CA ASN A 62 2.78 11.49 1.54
C ASN A 62 1.50 11.78 2.33
N ASP A 63 1.07 13.04 2.44
CA ASP A 63 -0.19 13.42 3.09
C ASP A 63 -1.39 12.74 2.42
N MET A 64 -1.46 12.76 1.08
CA MET A 64 -2.52 12.07 0.33
C MET A 64 -2.48 10.55 0.50
N ALA A 65 -1.28 9.95 0.57
CA ALA A 65 -1.12 8.52 0.78
C ALA A 65 -1.62 8.10 2.16
N VAL A 66 -1.22 8.81 3.22
CA VAL A 66 -1.67 8.56 4.60
C VAL A 66 -3.20 8.71 4.72
N ARG A 67 -3.79 9.68 4.03
CA ARG A 67 -5.24 9.89 3.97
C ARG A 67 -5.99 8.89 3.07
N GLY A 68 -5.30 8.09 2.27
CA GLY A 68 -5.91 7.15 1.32
C GLY A 68 -6.59 7.84 0.13
N THR A 69 -6.13 9.02 -0.27
CA THR A 69 -6.73 9.84 -1.35
C THR A 69 -5.83 10.04 -2.57
N HIS A 70 -4.62 9.47 -2.55
CA HIS A 70 -3.65 9.64 -3.63
C HIS A 70 -4.15 8.99 -4.94
N PRO A 71 -4.14 9.70 -6.09
CA PRO A 71 -4.72 9.19 -7.34
C PRO A 71 -3.99 7.98 -7.95
N ASP A 72 -2.71 7.79 -7.60
CA ASP A 72 -1.88 6.65 -8.00
C ASP A 72 -1.73 5.56 -6.92
N ILE A 73 -2.50 5.63 -5.83
CA ILE A 73 -2.58 4.57 -4.82
C ILE A 73 -4.00 4.02 -4.87
N HIS A 74 -4.12 2.75 -5.23
CA HIS A 74 -5.41 2.06 -5.33
C HIS A 74 -5.55 1.06 -4.20
N GLU A 75 -6.56 1.25 -3.36
CA GLU A 75 -6.88 0.28 -2.31
C GLU A 75 -8.01 -0.64 -2.76
N VAL A 76 -7.76 -1.95 -2.67
CA VAL A 76 -8.73 -2.98 -2.99
C VAL A 76 -9.10 -3.70 -1.70
N LYS A 77 -10.34 -3.47 -1.27
CA LYS A 77 -10.97 -4.17 -0.15
C LYS A 77 -11.96 -5.18 -0.69
N ARG A 78 -12.18 -6.28 0.03
CA ARG A 78 -13.17 -7.29 -0.38
C ARG A 78 -14.56 -6.67 -0.47
N GLU A 79 -15.33 -7.13 -1.45
CA GLU A 79 -16.77 -6.93 -1.48
C GLU A 79 -17.46 -8.20 -0.98
N GLY A 80 -18.23 -8.10 0.10
CA GLY A 80 -18.88 -9.27 0.70
C GLY A 80 -17.87 -10.24 1.34
N ALA A 81 -18.07 -11.55 1.17
CA ALA A 81 -17.34 -12.59 1.92
C ALA A 81 -15.95 -12.96 1.36
N SER A 82 -15.58 -12.49 0.17
CA SER A 82 -14.31 -12.85 -0.47
C SER A 82 -13.88 -11.81 -1.49
N ILE A 83 -12.58 -11.78 -1.81
CA ILE A 83 -12.12 -11.04 -2.99
C ILE A 83 -12.56 -11.83 -4.22
N LEU A 84 -13.48 -11.25 -4.98
CA LEU A 84 -14.08 -11.87 -6.16
C LEU A 84 -13.08 -11.83 -7.33
N LYS A 85 -13.21 -12.78 -8.28
CA LYS A 85 -12.42 -12.83 -9.52
C LYS A 85 -12.44 -11.48 -10.26
N ASP A 86 -13.58 -10.82 -10.26
CA ASP A 86 -13.79 -9.53 -10.90
C ASP A 86 -12.89 -8.43 -10.31
N GLN A 87 -12.61 -8.48 -9.00
CA GLN A 87 -11.70 -7.54 -8.34
C GLN A 87 -10.23 -7.79 -8.74
N ALA A 88 -9.85 -9.05 -8.96
CA ALA A 88 -8.51 -9.37 -9.48
C ALA A 88 -8.32 -8.88 -10.92
N GLU A 89 -9.35 -9.03 -11.77
CA GLU A 89 -9.34 -8.49 -13.14
C GLU A 89 -9.26 -6.95 -13.14
N GLU A 90 -9.95 -6.29 -12.22
CA GLU A 90 -9.85 -4.84 -12.03
C GLU A 90 -8.45 -4.40 -11.58
N VAL A 91 -7.82 -5.10 -10.64
CA VAL A 91 -6.43 -4.86 -10.23
C VAL A 91 -5.49 -4.94 -11.42
N ILE A 92 -5.61 -5.98 -12.26
CA ILE A 92 -4.77 -6.15 -13.46
C ILE A 92 -4.98 -4.98 -14.42
N LYS A 93 -6.24 -4.58 -14.64
CA LYS A 93 -6.57 -3.43 -15.51
C LYS A 93 -5.95 -2.14 -14.98
N ILE A 94 -6.10 -1.86 -13.68
CA ILE A 94 -5.51 -0.70 -13.02
C ILE A 94 -3.97 -0.71 -13.16
N ALA A 95 -3.34 -1.85 -12.91
CA ALA A 95 -1.88 -2.02 -13.03
C ALA A 95 -1.37 -1.77 -14.46
N SER A 96 -2.17 -2.10 -15.48
CA SER A 96 -1.82 -1.90 -16.89
C SER A 96 -1.91 -0.45 -17.38
N THR A 97 -2.55 0.44 -16.60
CA THR A 97 -2.70 1.85 -16.97
C THR A 97 -1.52 2.68 -16.49
N THR A 98 -1.21 3.77 -17.20
CA THR A 98 -0.18 4.73 -16.79
C THR A 98 -0.55 5.40 -15.46
N PRO A 99 0.42 5.69 -14.57
CA PRO A 99 0.20 6.58 -13.43
C PRO A 99 -0.23 7.98 -13.89
N LYS A 100 -0.99 8.69 -13.06
CA LYS A 100 -1.58 10.00 -13.33
C LYS A 100 -0.64 11.16 -12.98
N GLU A 101 0.02 11.09 -11.83
CA GLU A 101 0.85 12.19 -11.32
C GLU A 101 2.33 11.79 -11.20
N GLY A 102 2.64 10.50 -10.99
CA GLY A 102 3.99 10.02 -10.74
C GLY A 102 4.60 9.09 -11.80
N ASN A 103 5.76 8.51 -11.46
CA ASN A 103 6.42 7.47 -12.27
C ASN A 103 6.05 6.04 -11.81
N ARG A 104 5.32 5.92 -10.70
CA ARG A 104 4.95 4.66 -10.04
C ARG A 104 3.49 4.69 -9.65
N LYS A 105 2.91 3.50 -9.55
CA LYS A 105 1.56 3.26 -9.05
C LYS A 105 1.65 2.17 -7.99
N ALA A 106 0.91 2.34 -6.90
CA ALA A 106 0.82 1.34 -5.84
C ALA A 106 -0.60 0.78 -5.79
N ILE A 107 -0.71 -0.52 -5.56
CA ILE A 107 -1.98 -1.20 -5.32
C ILE A 107 -1.87 -1.90 -3.97
N ILE A 108 -2.74 -1.51 -3.04
CA ILE A 108 -2.81 -2.09 -1.69
C ILE A 108 -4.00 -3.05 -1.68
N MET A 109 -3.70 -4.34 -1.57
CA MET A 109 -4.72 -5.38 -1.44
C MET A 109 -4.90 -5.73 0.03
N HIS A 110 -6.11 -5.51 0.54
CA HIS A 110 -6.47 -5.84 1.92
C HIS A 110 -6.95 -7.29 2.02
N GLU A 111 -6.71 -7.95 3.16
CA GLU A 111 -7.24 -9.29 3.46
C GLU A 111 -6.98 -10.36 2.38
N VAL A 112 -5.81 -10.34 1.73
CA VAL A 112 -5.46 -11.26 0.62
C VAL A 112 -5.58 -12.76 0.93
N HIS A 113 -5.57 -13.14 2.21
CA HIS A 113 -5.81 -14.53 2.64
C HIS A 113 -7.26 -15.01 2.40
N LEU A 114 -8.19 -14.10 2.13
CA LEU A 114 -9.58 -14.39 1.75
C LEU A 114 -9.79 -14.46 0.23
N MET A 115 -8.72 -14.38 -0.56
CA MET A 115 -8.80 -14.60 -2.01
C MET A 115 -9.17 -16.05 -2.30
N GLN A 116 -10.16 -16.23 -3.17
CA GLN A 116 -10.48 -17.56 -3.69
C GLN A 116 -9.30 -18.08 -4.53
N PRO A 117 -9.00 -19.39 -4.54
CA PRO A 117 -7.90 -19.96 -5.33
C PRO A 117 -7.98 -19.61 -6.83
N SER A 118 -9.19 -19.41 -7.37
CA SER A 118 -9.42 -18.99 -8.75
C SER A 118 -9.00 -17.54 -9.06
N ALA A 119 -8.69 -16.73 -8.06
CA ALA A 119 -8.23 -15.34 -8.19
C ALA A 119 -6.71 -15.19 -7.99
N ALA A 120 -6.00 -16.28 -7.67
CA ALA A 120 -4.56 -16.28 -7.37
C ALA A 120 -3.69 -16.75 -8.55
N ALA A 121 -4.29 -17.06 -9.71
CA ALA A 121 -3.63 -17.64 -10.89
C ALA A 121 -3.66 -16.71 -12.10
#